data_AF-A0A8H3D3E3-F1
#
_entry.id   AF-A0A8H3D3E3-F1
#
_cell.length_a   1.000
_cell.length_b   1.000
_cell.length_c   1.000
_cell.angle_alpha   90.00
_cell.angle_beta   90.00
_cell.angle_gamma   90.00
#
_symmetry.space_group_name_H-M   'P 1'
#
loop_
_entity.id
_entity.type
_entity.pdbx_description
1 polymer ?
#
loop_
_entity_poly.entity_id
_entity_poly.type
_entity_poly.pdbx_seq_one_letter_code
_entity_poly.pdbx_strand_id
1 'polypeptide(L)'
;MASQVRAAYRTFLREVKQSSIFPRTERGAFVSKQIHAIANSVGQTPKTFRSYILSAAAFLKAQREYKILMDRYNPLHGLSVEEQRKATAHRVGLELPKQFKE
;
A
#
# COMPACT_ATOMS: atom_id res chain seq x y z
N MET A 1 8.13 -17.16 24.30
CA MET A 1 7.44 -15.88 24.01
C MET A 1 8.28 -14.91 23.17
N ALA A 2 9.53 -14.62 23.55
CA ALA A 2 10.39 -13.69 22.81
C ALA A 2 10.65 -14.10 21.33
N SER A 3 10.76 -15.40 21.03
CA SER A 3 10.91 -15.92 19.66
C SER A 3 9.70 -15.61 18.77
N GLN A 4 8.49 -15.79 19.30
CA GLN A 4 7.23 -15.50 18.59
C GLN A 4 7.06 -14.01 18.31
N VAL A 5 7.46 -13.16 19.25
CA VAL A 5 7.45 -11.69 19.08
C VAL A 5 8.42 -11.27 17.98
N ARG A 6 9.64 -11.82 17.97
CA ARG A 6 10.62 -11.58 16.90
C ARG A 6 10.11 -12.06 15.54
N ALA A 7 9.46 -13.22 15.48
CA ALA A 7 8.86 -13.72 14.25
C ALA A 7 7.78 -12.77 13.72
N ALA A 8 6.84 -12.34 14.57
CA ALA A 8 5.80 -11.38 14.22
C ALA A 8 6.36 -10.04 13.73
N TYR A 9 7.41 -9.55 14.39
CA TYR A 9 8.09 -8.32 13.98
C TYR A 9 8.79 -8.45 12.63
N ARG A 10 9.41 -9.60 12.35
CA ARG A 10 10.03 -9.87 11.04
C ARG A 10 9.00 -9.97 9.93
N THR A 11 7.83 -10.56 10.17
CA THR A 11 6.73 -10.58 9.20
C THR A 11 6.25 -9.17 8.89
N PHE A 12 6.07 -8.32 9.91
CA PHE A 12 5.69 -6.92 9.71
C PHE A 12 6.73 -6.14 8.88
N LEU A 13 8.02 -6.25 9.21
CA LEU A 13 9.08 -5.59 8.43
C LEU A 13 9.15 -6.08 6.97
N ARG A 14 8.80 -7.34 6.70
CA ARG A 14 8.70 -7.87 5.34
C ARG A 14 7.52 -7.25 4.60
N GLU A 15 6.35 -7.14 5.22
CA GLU A 15 5.16 -6.52 4.62
C GLU A 15 5.37 -5.03 4.34
N VAL A 16 6.03 -4.29 5.24
CA VAL A 16 6.42 -2.88 5.00
C VAL A 16 7.31 -2.77 3.76
N LYS A 17 8.26 -3.70 3.61
CA LYS A 17 9.14 -3.74 2.44
C LYS A 17 8.40 -4.12 1.16
N GLN A 18 7.42 -5.01 1.23
CA GLN A 18 6.62 -5.42 0.06
C GLN A 18 5.62 -4.34 -0.37
N SER A 19 5.16 -3.53 0.58
CA SER A 19 4.19 -2.45 0.33
C SER A 19 4.83 -1.12 -0.09
N SER A 20 6.16 -1.09 -0.23
CA SER A 20 6.88 0.11 -0.64
C SER A 20 6.70 0.41 -2.12
N ILE A 21 6.49 1.68 -2.45
CA ILE A 21 6.42 2.17 -3.84
C ILE A 21 7.79 2.24 -4.52
N PHE A 22 8.88 2.26 -3.75
CA PHE A 22 10.23 2.41 -4.28
C PHE A 22 10.90 1.05 -4.54
N PRO A 23 11.68 0.92 -5.63
CA PRO A 23 12.45 -0.29 -5.91
C PRO A 23 13.49 -0.58 -4.81
N ARG A 24 14.00 -1.82 -4.77
CA ARG A 24 14.94 -2.26 -3.71
C ARG A 24 16.19 -1.39 -3.58
N THR A 25 16.69 -0.88 -4.69
CA THR A 25 17.92 -0.09 -4.80
C THR A 25 17.76 1.32 -4.24
N GLU A 26 16.58 1.93 -4.37
CA GLU A 26 16.30 3.31 -3.95
C GLU A 26 15.71 3.43 -2.54
N ARG A 27 15.44 2.29 -1.89
CA ARG A 27 14.84 2.27 -0.56
C ARG A 27 15.84 2.74 0.50
N GLY A 28 15.61 3.94 1.03
CA GLY A 28 16.32 4.46 2.19
C GLY A 28 16.05 3.68 3.48
N ALA A 29 17.04 3.61 4.36
CA ALA A 29 16.93 2.92 5.65
C ALA A 29 16.10 3.69 6.70
N PHE A 30 15.69 4.93 6.40
CA PHE A 30 15.00 5.83 7.33
C PHE A 30 13.74 5.19 7.92
N VAL A 31 12.83 4.70 7.08
CA VAL A 31 11.56 4.11 7.54
C VAL A 31 11.79 2.90 8.45
N SER A 32 12.70 2.01 8.09
CA SER A 32 13.05 0.88 8.95
C SER A 32 13.64 1.33 10.30
N LYS A 33 14.52 2.33 10.30
CA LYS A 33 15.11 2.88 11.53
C LYS A 33 14.05 3.50 12.44
N GLN A 34 13.10 4.25 11.87
CA GLN A 34 11.99 4.83 12.63
C GLN A 34 11.08 3.75 13.22
N ILE A 35 10.74 2.71 12.44
CA ILE A 35 9.97 1.57 12.93
C ILE A 35 10.69 0.84 14.07
N HIS A 36 12.02 0.69 13.98
CA HIS A 36 12.82 0.13 15.06
C HIS A 36 12.82 1.02 16.30
N ALA A 37 12.97 2.34 16.14
CA ALA A 37 12.93 3.29 17.25
C ALA A 37 11.58 3.25 17.99
N ILE A 38 10.47 3.27 17.25
CA ILE A 38 9.11 3.16 17.80
C ILE A 38 8.92 1.82 18.52
N ALA A 39 9.35 0.72 17.92
CA ALA A 39 9.22 -0.61 18.54
C ALA A 39 9.98 -0.70 19.89
N ASN A 40 11.11 0.00 20.01
CA ASN A 40 11.91 0.04 21.23
C ASN A 40 11.42 1.07 22.26
N SER A 41 10.77 2.15 21.83
CA SER A 41 10.21 3.16 22.74
C SER A 41 8.90 2.73 23.39
N VAL A 42 8.21 1.75 22.80
CA VAL A 42 6.93 1.25 23.28
C VAL A 42 7.16 0.27 24.44
N GLY A 43 6.96 0.74 25.67
CA GLY A 43 7.01 -0.06 26.91
C GLY A 43 5.81 -1.00 27.10
N GLN A 44 5.48 -1.81 26.09
CA GLN A 44 4.35 -2.73 26.12
C GLN A 44 4.72 -4.14 26.56
N THR A 45 3.73 -4.87 27.09
CA THR A 45 3.88 -6.30 27.34
C THR A 45 4.15 -7.06 26.03
N PRO A 46 4.94 -8.16 26.06
CA PRO A 46 5.25 -8.92 24.85
C PRO A 46 4.02 -9.46 24.10
N LYS A 47 2.93 -9.75 24.82
CA LYS A 47 1.68 -10.28 24.24
C LYS A 47 0.91 -9.21 23.47
N THR A 48 0.76 -8.01 24.05
CA THR A 48 0.05 -6.89 23.39
C THR A 48 0.84 -6.41 22.18
N PHE A 49 2.16 -6.25 22.33
CA PHE A 49 3.04 -5.85 21.23
C PHE A 49 2.94 -6.80 20.03
N ARG A 50 2.97 -8.12 20.29
CA ARG A 50 2.78 -9.14 19.24
C ARG A 50 1.44 -8.97 18.52
N SER A 51 0.36 -8.76 19.25
CA SER A 51 -0.98 -8.58 18.66
C SER A 51 -1.03 -7.38 17.74
N TYR A 52 -0.55 -6.22 18.19
CA TYR A 52 -0.57 -5.00 17.38
C TYR A 52 0.29 -5.11 16.12
N ILE A 53 1.47 -5.71 16.23
CA ILE A 53 2.37 -5.92 15.08
C ILE A 53 1.74 -6.85 14.04
N LEU A 54 1.02 -7.90 14.46
CA LEU A 54 0.31 -8.78 13.53
C LEU A 54 -0.87 -8.07 12.87
N SER A 55 -1.65 -7.28 13.62
CA SER A 55 -2.74 -6.47 13.05
C SER A 55 -2.21 -5.45 12.04
N ALA A 56 -1.09 -4.79 12.34
CA ALA A 56 -0.45 -3.85 11.42
C ALA A 56 0.06 -4.55 10.15
N ALA A 57 0.65 -5.74 10.28
CA ALA A 57 1.07 -6.55 9.13
C ALA A 57 -0.12 -6.96 8.26
N ALA A 58 -1.23 -7.39 8.87
CA ALA A 58 -2.45 -7.76 8.15
C ALA A 58 -3.06 -6.56 7.40
N PHE A 59 -3.08 -5.39 8.03
CA PHE A 59 -3.54 -4.16 7.40
C PHE A 59 -2.71 -3.79 6.17
N LEU A 60 -1.37 -3.82 6.27
CA LEU A 60 -0.50 -3.52 5.14
C LEU A 60 -0.70 -4.50 3.98
N LYS A 61 -0.85 -5.80 4.28
CA LYS A 61 -1.15 -6.81 3.28
C LYS A 61 -2.48 -6.52 2.58
N ALA A 62 -3.54 -6.23 3.35
CA ALA A 62 -4.86 -5.89 2.80
C ALA A 62 -4.80 -4.63 1.92
N GLN A 63 -4.05 -3.60 2.31
CA GLN A 63 -3.89 -2.39 1.51
C GLN A 63 -3.18 -2.66 0.17
N ARG A 64 -2.16 -3.52 0.18
CA ARG A 64 -1.47 -3.96 -1.05
C ARG A 64 -2.41 -4.74 -1.96
N GLU A 65 -3.19 -5.67 -1.41
CA GLU A 65 -4.18 -6.45 -2.17
C GLU A 65 -5.30 -5.56 -2.73
N TYR A 66 -5.82 -4.62 -1.93
CA TYR A 66 -6.79 -3.63 -2.36
C TYR A 66 -6.30 -2.85 -3.58
N LYS A 67 -5.05 -2.35 -3.53
CA LYS A 67 -4.45 -1.65 -4.67
C LYS A 67 -4.42 -2.52 -5.93
N ILE A 68 -3.95 -3.76 -5.81
CA ILE A 68 -3.87 -4.72 -6.94
C ILE A 68 -5.27 -4.98 -7.54
N LEU A 69 -6.29 -5.14 -6.70
CA LEU A 69 -7.66 -5.36 -7.14
C LEU A 69 -8.23 -4.11 -7.82
N MET A 70 -7.92 -2.92 -7.30
CA MET A 70 -8.41 -1.67 -7.86
C MET A 70 -7.80 -1.39 -9.23
N ASP A 71 -6.48 -1.61 -9.39
CA ASP A 71 -5.79 -1.55 -10.68
C ASP A 71 -6.38 -2.52 -11.71
N ARG A 72 -6.79 -3.72 -11.27
CA ARG A 72 -7.32 -4.76 -12.16
C ARG A 72 -8.76 -4.53 -12.61
N TYR A 73 -9.63 -4.21 -11.66
CA TYR A 73 -11.08 -4.17 -11.92
C TYR A 73 -11.60 -2.77 -12.19
N ASN A 74 -10.87 -1.72 -11.77
CA ASN A 74 -11.25 -0.33 -12.03
C ASN A 74 -10.06 0.49 -12.53
N PRO A 75 -9.52 0.22 -13.72
CA PRO A 75 -8.33 0.91 -14.23
C PRO A 75 -8.55 2.42 -14.48
N LEU A 76 -9.80 2.90 -14.43
CA LEU A 76 -10.13 4.32 -14.57
C LEU A 76 -10.13 5.08 -13.23
N HIS A 77 -9.90 4.37 -12.11
CA HIS A 77 -9.78 5.00 -10.81
C HIS A 77 -8.58 5.97 -10.80
N GLY A 78 -8.77 7.17 -10.25
CA GLY A 78 -7.74 8.21 -10.18
C GLY A 78 -7.60 9.11 -11.40
N LEU A 79 -8.26 8.80 -12.52
CA LEU A 79 -8.35 9.71 -13.66
C LEU A 79 -9.35 10.84 -13.40
N SER A 80 -9.09 12.01 -13.99
CA SER A 80 -10.07 13.09 -14.03
C SER A 80 -11.30 12.70 -14.88
N VAL A 81 -12.42 13.39 -14.67
CA VAL A 81 -13.68 13.09 -15.38
C VAL A 81 -13.52 13.21 -16.91
N GLU A 82 -12.68 14.14 -17.39
CA GLU A 82 -12.36 14.30 -18.80
C GLU A 82 -11.58 13.08 -19.34
N GLU A 83 -10.53 12.65 -18.62
CA GLU A 83 -9.72 11.49 -18.99
C GLU A 83 -10.52 10.18 -18.93
N GLN A 84 -11.42 10.04 -17.95
CA GLN A 84 -12.33 8.91 -17.85
C GLN A 84 -13.28 8.84 -19.05
N ARG A 85 -13.88 9.98 -19.44
CA ARG A 85 -14.72 10.04 -20.65
C ARG A 85 -13.91 9.63 -21.88
N LYS A 86 -12.67 10.11 -22.01
CA LYS A 86 -11.77 9.77 -23.12
C LYS A 86 -11.42 8.29 -23.16
N ALA A 87 -10.97 7.73 -22.05
CA ALA A 87 -10.69 6.30 -21.95
C ALA A 87 -11.93 5.45 -22.24
N THR A 88 -13.13 5.92 -21.86
CA THR A 88 -14.39 5.22 -22.16
C THR A 88 -14.75 5.28 -23.64
N ALA A 89 -14.57 6.43 -24.30
CA ALA A 89 -14.76 6.54 -25.75
C ALA A 89 -13.83 5.59 -26.52
N HIS A 90 -12.56 5.50 -26.12
CA HIS A 90 -11.60 4.58 -26.75
C HIS A 90 -11.95 3.10 -26.57
N ARG A 91 -12.69 2.71 -25.51
CA ARG A 91 -13.14 1.31 -25.34
C ARG A 91 -14.07 0.84 -26.46
N VAL A 92 -14.79 1.76 -27.10
CA VAL A 92 -15.68 1.48 -28.23
C VAL A 92 -15.08 1.90 -29.58
N GLY A 93 -13.78 2.25 -29.61
CA GLY A 93 -13.10 2.70 -30.82
C GLY A 93 -13.51 4.11 -31.28
N LEU A 94 -14.06 4.93 -30.39
CA LEU A 94 -14.47 6.31 -30.66
C LEU A 94 -13.54 7.33 -30.00
N GLU A 95 -13.50 8.54 -30.55
CA GLU A 95 -12.90 9.73 -29.95
C GLU A 95 -13.97 10.61 -29.31
N LEU A 96 -13.60 11.46 -28.34
CA LEU A 96 -14.55 12.45 -27.85
C LEU A 96 -14.91 13.46 -28.96
N PRO A 97 -16.18 13.87 -29.04
CA PRO A 97 -16.57 14.97 -29.91
C PRO A 97 -15.87 16.26 -29.48
N LYS A 98 -15.54 17.11 -30.46
CA LYS A 98 -15.04 18.46 -30.19
C LYS A 98 -16.08 19.21 -29.36
N GLN A 99 -15.65 19.85 -28.29
CA GLN A 99 -16.52 20.72 -27.50
C GLN A 99 -17.14 21.76 -28.43
N PHE A 100 -18.47 21.90 -28.36
CA PHE A 100 -19.19 22.92 -29.09
C PHE A 100 -18.69 24.29 -28.60
N LYS A 101 -18.16 25.09 -29.53
CA LYS A 101 -17.84 26.49 -29.29
C LYS A 101 -18.89 27.31 -30.05
N GLU A 102 -19.71 28.03 -29.29
CA GLU A 102 -20.62 29.05 -29.82
C GLU A 102 -19.83 30.21 -30.44
#